data_AF-A0A951HXF8-F1
#
_entry.id   AF-A0A951HXF8-F1
#
_cell.length_a   1.000
_cell.length_b   1.000
_cell.length_c   1.000
_cell.angle_alpha   90.00
_cell.angle_beta   90.00
_cell.angle_gamma   90.00
#
_symmetry.space_group_name_H-M   'P 1'
#
loop_
_entity.id
_entity.type
_entity.pdbx_description
1 polymer ?
#
loop_
_entity_poly.entity_id
_entity_poly.type
_entity_poly.pdbx_seq_one_letter_code
_entity_poly.pdbx_strand_id
1 'polypeptide(L)'
;ADKFAGYRTLAAFPILKDRDVLGAVSLYSAELGEYHKEHQKLIEEATAFLATALSAATDEAAAPVRFNAATGALAPQPAHDYKTAPLNLTRAQLESELTH
;
A
#
# COMPACT_ATOMS: atom_id res chain seq x y z
N ALA A 1 -9.40 12.57 -19.41
CA ALA A 1 -9.62 12.76 -17.96
C ALA A 1 -10.74 11.82 -17.46
N ASP A 2 -10.82 10.61 -18.04
CA ASP A 2 -12.09 9.87 -18.12
C ASP A 2 -12.13 8.62 -17.23
N LYS A 3 -11.04 8.31 -16.50
CA LYS A 3 -10.93 7.09 -15.70
C LYS A 3 -11.96 6.97 -14.57
N PHE A 4 -12.56 8.09 -14.15
CA PHE A 4 -13.56 8.10 -13.08
C PHE A 4 -14.95 8.55 -13.56
N ALA A 5 -15.09 8.88 -14.84
CA ALA A 5 -16.35 9.31 -15.43
C ALA A 5 -17.30 8.11 -15.50
N GLY A 6 -18.09 7.91 -14.45
CA GLY A 6 -19.03 6.80 -14.34
C GLY A 6 -19.21 6.28 -12.93
N TYR A 7 -18.22 6.47 -12.05
CA TYR A 7 -18.39 6.13 -10.63
C TYR A 7 -19.32 7.14 -9.96
N ARG A 8 -20.34 6.61 -9.28
CA ARG A 8 -21.39 7.39 -8.62
C ARG A 8 -21.23 7.37 -7.11
N THR A 9 -20.57 6.34 -6.59
CA THR A 9 -20.32 6.18 -5.17
C THR A 9 -18.88 5.84 -4.88
N LEU A 10 -18.44 6.28 -3.71
CA LEU A 10 -17.10 6.08 -3.18
C LEU A 10 -17.23 5.71 -1.71
N ALA A 11 -16.47 4.71 -1.28
CA ALA A 11 -16.17 4.49 0.12
C ALA A 11 -14.66 4.47 0.32
N ALA A 12 -14.18 5.19 1.33
CA ALA A 12 -12.77 5.26 1.68
C ALA A 12 -12.60 4.87 3.15
N PHE A 13 -11.80 3.84 3.38
CA PHE A 13 -11.52 3.32 4.71
C PHE A 13 -10.02 3.37 4.99
N PRO A 14 -9.59 3.96 6.13
CA PRO A 14 -8.19 3.98 6.49
C PRO A 14 -7.71 2.59 6.89
N ILE A 15 -6.47 2.27 6.56
CA ILE A 15 -5.76 1.10 7.09
C ILE A 15 -4.96 1.58 8.29
N LEU A 16 -5.38 1.16 9.49
CA LEU A 16 -4.82 1.63 10.75
C LEU A 16 -4.09 0.51 11.49
N LYS A 17 -2.89 0.80 11.99
CA LYS A 17 -2.18 -0.03 12.95
C LYS A 17 -1.86 0.80 14.18
N ASP A 18 -2.39 0.40 15.33
CA ASP A 18 -2.24 1.13 16.59
C ASP A 18 -2.68 2.61 16.45
N ARG A 19 -1.73 3.55 16.37
CA ARG A 19 -2.00 4.98 16.14
C ARG A 19 -1.51 5.49 14.78
N ASP A 20 -0.95 4.61 13.95
CA ASP A 20 -0.34 4.95 12.67
C ASP A 20 -1.29 4.62 11.50
N VAL A 21 -1.32 5.54 10.54
CA VAL A 21 -2.04 5.35 9.29
C VAL A 21 -1.08 4.72 8.28
N LEU A 22 -1.34 3.47 7.92
CA LEU A 22 -0.54 2.75 6.92
C LEU A 22 -0.97 3.08 5.49
N GLY A 23 -2.23 3.50 5.31
CA GLY A 23 -2.78 3.85 4.01
C GLY A 23 -4.30 3.95 4.03
N ALA A 24 -4.92 3.82 2.86
CA ALA A 24 -6.38 3.76 2.73
C ALA A 24 -6.79 2.84 1.58
N VAL A 25 -7.94 2.20 1.73
CA VAL A 25 -8.63 1.45 0.67
C VAL A 25 -9.78 2.31 0.19
N SER A 26 -9.82 2.58 -1.12
CA SER A 26 -10.91 3.33 -1.77
C SER A 26 -11.62 2.44 -2.78
N LEU A 27 -12.93 2.27 -2.61
CA LEU A 27 -13.78 1.53 -3.54
C LEU A 27 -14.69 2.49 -4.27
N TYR A 28 -14.71 2.38 -5.59
CA TYR A 28 -15.58 3.16 -6.46
C TYR A 28 -16.61 2.24 -7.10
N SER A 29 -17.87 2.68 -7.16
CA SER A 29 -18.91 1.93 -7.84
C SER A 29 -19.74 2.84 -8.76
N ALA A 30 -20.02 2.33 -9.96
CA ALA A 30 -20.89 2.97 -10.94
C ALA A 30 -22.35 2.53 -10.78
N GLU A 31 -22.57 1.34 -10.20
CA GLU A 31 -23.86 0.67 -10.10
C GLU A 31 -24.49 0.84 -8.72
N LEU A 32 -23.67 0.83 -7.68
CA LEU A 32 -24.16 0.90 -6.30
C LEU A 32 -24.50 2.35 -5.96
N GLY A 33 -25.73 2.57 -5.47
CA GLY A 33 -26.23 3.89 -5.05
C GLY A 33 -25.66 4.39 -3.71
N GLU A 34 -25.30 3.46 -2.82
CA GLU A 34 -24.57 3.72 -1.57
C GLU A 34 -24.01 2.42 -0.97
N TYR A 35 -22.97 2.52 -0.14
CA TYR A 35 -22.47 1.38 0.64
C TYR A 35 -23.27 1.25 1.93
N HIS A 36 -24.14 0.24 2.02
CA HIS A 36 -24.88 -0.07 3.25
C HIS A 36 -23.98 -0.65 4.36
N LYS A 37 -24.54 -0.76 5.57
CA LYS A 37 -23.81 -1.15 6.79
C LYS A 37 -23.09 -2.49 6.65
N GLU A 38 -23.68 -3.46 5.95
CA GLU A 38 -23.08 -4.77 5.72
C GLU A 38 -21.83 -4.65 4.84
N HIS A 39 -21.88 -3.83 3.79
CA HIS A 39 -20.72 -3.55 2.96
C HIS A 39 -19.63 -2.83 3.74
N GLN A 40 -20.00 -1.82 4.52
CA GLN A 40 -19.05 -1.06 5.34
C GLN A 40 -18.35 -1.95 6.36
N LYS A 41 -19.10 -2.83 7.04
CA LYS A 41 -18.56 -3.80 8.00
C LYS A 41 -17.55 -4.74 7.34
N LEU A 42 -17.87 -5.26 6.15
CA LEU A 42 -16.95 -6.12 5.42
C LEU A 42 -15.66 -5.37 5.03
N ILE A 43 -15.79 -4.12 4.58
CA ILE A 43 -14.62 -3.30 4.21
C ILE A 43 -13.77 -2.98 5.46
N GLU A 44 -14.40 -2.71 6.60
CA GLU A 44 -13.71 -2.52 7.88
C GLU A 44 -12.90 -3.77 8.27
N GLU A 45 -13.51 -4.95 8.26
CA GLU A 45 -12.83 -6.23 8.54
C GLU A 45 -11.65 -6.46 7.56
N ALA A 46 -11.85 -6.16 6.28
CA ALA A 46 -10.80 -6.25 5.27
C ALA A 46 -9.65 -5.26 5.55
N THR A 47 -9.94 -4.02 5.94
CA THR A 47 -8.89 -3.05 6.29
C THR A 47 -8.11 -3.43 7.53
N ALA A 48 -8.75 -4.06 8.54
CA ALA A 48 -8.06 -4.58 9.71
C ALA A 48 -7.11 -5.75 9.36
N PHE A 49 -7.55 -6.63 8.45
CA PHE A 49 -6.69 -7.69 7.92
C PHE A 49 -5.48 -7.12 7.16
N LEU A 50 -5.72 -6.16 6.27
CA LEU A 50 -4.66 -5.47 5.52
C LEU A 50 -3.68 -4.74 6.44
N ALA A 51 -4.15 -4.14 7.53
CA ALA A 51 -3.28 -3.50 8.51
C ALA A 51 -2.27 -4.48 9.10
N THR A 52 -2.72 -5.70 9.43
CA THR A 52 -1.85 -6.75 9.96
C THR A 52 -0.80 -7.17 8.93
N ALA A 53 -1.21 -7.41 7.68
CA ALA A 53 -0.32 -7.83 6.61
C ALA A 53 0.73 -6.76 6.26
N LEU A 54 0.32 -5.50 6.14
CA LEU A 54 1.23 -4.39 5.83
C LEU A 54 2.17 -4.08 7.00
N SER A 55 1.71 -4.23 8.24
CA SER A 55 2.57 -4.07 9.42
C SER A 55 3.69 -5.11 9.43
N ALA A 56 3.40 -6.38 9.13
CA ALA A 56 4.40 -7.44 9.09
C ALA A 56 5.49 -7.17 8.03
N ALA A 57 5.11 -6.69 6.85
CA ALA A 57 6.07 -6.31 5.81
C ALA A 57 6.96 -5.13 6.21
N THR A 58 6.45 -4.24 7.08
CA THR A 58 7.20 -3.09 7.60
C THR A 58 8.13 -3.50 8.76
N ASP A 59 7.68 -4.42 9.60
CA ASP A 59 8.44 -4.93 10.76
C ASP A 59 9.58 -5.87 10.31
N GLU A 60 9.41 -6.60 9.20
CA GLU A 60 10.50 -7.37 8.57
C GLU A 60 11.61 -6.46 8.02
N ALA A 61 11.34 -5.17 7.77
CA ALA A 61 12.37 -4.18 7.46
C ALA A 61 13.20 -3.76 8.68
N ALA A 62 12.83 -4.17 9.91
CA ALA A 62 13.61 -3.97 11.13
C ALA A 62 14.66 -5.08 11.37
N ALA A 63 15.25 -5.62 10.30
CA ALA A 63 16.68 -5.82 10.09
C ALA A 63 16.84 -6.61 8.77
N PRO A 64 17.39 -6.02 7.68
CA PRO A 64 17.61 -6.77 6.45
C PRO A 64 18.78 -7.73 6.68
N VAL A 65 18.43 -8.92 7.15
CA VAL A 65 19.36 -10.01 7.32
C VAL A 65 19.37 -10.78 6.00
N ARG A 66 20.20 -10.30 5.05
CA ARG A 66 20.28 -10.86 3.69
C ARG A 66 21.31 -11.98 3.61
N PHE A 67 20.93 -13.05 2.92
CA PHE A 67 21.81 -14.18 2.61
C PHE A 67 22.78 -13.81 1.48
N ASN A 68 24.09 -13.83 1.75
CA ASN A 68 25.12 -13.59 0.75
C ASN A 68 25.43 -14.91 0.00
N ALA A 69 24.94 -15.04 -1.23
CA ALA A 69 25.13 -16.25 -2.03
C ALA A 69 26.59 -16.55 -2.40
N ALA A 70 27.50 -15.57 -2.34
CA ALA A 70 28.91 -15.77 -2.65
C ALA A 70 29.71 -16.34 -1.47
N THR A 71 29.26 -16.09 -0.23
CA THR A 71 29.96 -16.50 1.00
C THR A 71 29.13 -17.42 1.90
N GLY A 72 27.86 -17.66 1.58
CA GLY A 72 26.93 -18.47 2.39
C GLY A 72 26.57 -17.84 3.74
N ALA A 73 26.96 -16.58 3.97
CA ALA A 73 26.86 -15.93 5.26
C ALA A 73 25.68 -14.97 5.33
N LEU A 74 25.14 -14.83 6.53
CA LEU A 74 24.04 -13.94 6.85
C LEU A 74 24.61 -12.65 7.46
N ALA A 75 24.60 -11.54 6.70
CA ALA A 75 25.26 -10.30 7.11
C ALA A 75 24.21 -9.21 7.42
N PRO A 76 24.28 -8.56 8.59
CA PRO A 76 23.48 -7.37 8.85
C PRO A 76 24.00 -6.20 8.00
N GLN A 77 23.13 -5.55 7.23
CA GLN A 77 23.42 -4.25 6.62
C GLN A 77 22.65 -3.14 7.34
N PRO A 78 23.25 -1.94 7.49
CA PRO A 78 22.55 -0.82 8.11
C PRO A 78 21.31 -0.47 7.28
N ALA A 79 20.18 -0.27 7.96
CA ALA A 79 18.94 0.17 7.33
C ALA A 79 19.19 1.48 6.55
N HIS A 80 18.81 1.52 5.28
CA HIS A 80 18.79 2.78 4.56
C HIS A 80 17.66 3.64 5.14
N ASP A 81 18.03 4.81 5.66
CA ASP A 81 17.09 5.79 6.19
C ASP A 81 16.25 6.37 5.05
N TYR A 82 15.09 5.74 4.81
CA TYR A 82 14.13 6.15 3.78
C TYR A 82 13.51 7.53 4.08
N LYS A 83 13.78 8.10 5.25
CA LYS A 83 13.29 9.42 5.67
C LYS A 83 14.05 10.59 5.03
N THR A 84 15.23 10.37 4.46
CA THR A 84 16.09 11.41 3.87
C THR A 84 16.44 11.23 2.39
N ALA A 85 15.89 10.22 1.71
CA ALA A 85 16.06 10.13 0.27
C ALA A 85 15.31 11.30 -0.39
N PRO A 86 15.98 12.22 -1.11
CA PRO A 86 15.25 13.13 -1.97
C PRO A 86 14.49 12.26 -2.96
N LEU A 87 13.16 12.39 -3.00
CA LEU A 87 12.33 11.88 -4.08
C LEU A 87 12.75 12.59 -5.37
N ASN A 88 13.87 12.18 -5.95
CA ASN A 88 14.17 12.41 -7.35
C ASN A 88 13.26 11.47 -8.14
N LEU A 89 11.96 11.81 -8.15
CA LEU A 89 11.04 11.37 -9.18
C LEU A 89 11.47 12.08 -10.48
N THR A 90 12.52 11.57 -11.12
CA THR A 90 12.71 11.88 -12.54
C THR A 90 11.48 11.35 -13.27
N ARG A 91 10.75 12.31 -13.84
CA ARG A 91 9.45 12.24 -14.55
C ARG A 91 9.39 11.23 -15.72
N ALA A 92 10.32 10.29 -15.84
CA ALA A 92 10.53 9.49 -17.04
C ALA A 92 10.04 8.03 -16.98
N GLN A 93 9.62 7.50 -15.82
CA GLN A 93 9.29 6.05 -15.71
C GLN A 93 7.81 5.68 -15.71
N LEU A 94 6.88 6.65 -15.83
CA LEU A 94 5.44 6.36 -15.91
C LEU A 94 4.88 6.33 -17.35
N GLU A 95 5.67 6.66 -18.37
CA GLU A 95 5.18 6.69 -19.77
C GLU A 95 5.50 5.42 -20.59
N SER A 96 6.19 4.41 -20.03
CA SER A 96 6.70 3.28 -20.83
C SER A 96 5.83 2.02 -20.90
N GLU A 97 4.68 1.97 -20.23
CA GLU A 97 3.80 0.78 -20.20
C GLU A 97 2.40 1.07 -20.77
N LEU A 98 2.33 1.93 -21.79
CA LEU A 98 1.09 2.17 -22.54
C LEU A 98 1.36 2.37 -24.04
N THR A 99 2.27 1.59 -24.58
CA THR A 99 2.41 1.40 -26.02
C THR A 99 2.76 -0.06 -26.30
N HIS A 100 1.75 -0.88 -26.50
CA HIS A 100 1.68 -1.83 -27.61
C HIS A 100 0.25 -2.34 -27.81
#